data_AF-A0A930M7G3-F1
#
_entry.id   AF-A0A930M7G3-F1
#
_cell.length_a   1.000
_cell.length_b   1.000
_cell.length_c   1.000
_cell.angle_alpha   90.00
_cell.angle_beta   90.00
_cell.angle_gamma   90.00
#
_symmetry.space_group_name_H-M   'P 1'
#
loop_
_entity.id
_entity.type
_entity.pdbx_description
1 polymer ?
#
loop_
_entity_poly.entity_id
_entity_poly.type
_entity_poly.pdbx_seq_one_letter_code
_entity_poly.pdbx_strand_id
1 'polypeptide(L)' 'GLTVLIISDDLPEVLTNCNRVMVMRQGRLAATLSTQDLDESTLADLAHQGGDAA' A
#
# COMPACT_ATOMS: atom_id res chain seq x y z
N GLY A 1 -12.09 -19.02 5.30
CA GLY A 1 -10.82 -18.30 5.07
C GLY A 1 -10.72 -17.16 6.06
N LEU A 2 -9.52 -16.79 6.48
CA LEU A 2 -9.25 -15.69 7.39
C LEU A 2 -8.67 -14.52 6.60
N THR A 3 -9.16 -13.31 6.87
CA THR A 3 -8.59 -12.07 6.35
C THR A 3 -8.06 -11.26 7.53
N VAL A 4 -6.86 -10.72 7.39
CA VAL A 4 -6.22 -9.86 8.37
C VAL A 4 -6.03 -8.50 7.74
N LEU A 5 -6.40 -7.44 8.47
CA LEU A 5 -6.13 -6.06 8.10
C LEU A 5 -4.95 -5.57 8.93
N ILE A 6 -3.89 -5.13 8.25
CA ILE A 6 -2.70 -4.55 8.85
C ILE A 6 -2.69 -3.06 8.50
N ILE A 7 -2.43 -2.23 9.50
CA ILE A 7 -2.21 -0.78 9.33
C ILE A 7 -0.81 -0.51 9.85
N SER A 8 0.08 -0.12 8.95
CA SER A 8 1.48 0.18 9.25
C SER A 8 1.97 1.27 8.29
N ASP A 9 2.91 2.08 8.76
CA ASP A 9 3.69 3.02 7.95
C ASP A 9 5.07 2.47 7.55
N ASP A 10 5.41 1.26 8.02
CA ASP A 10 6.62 0.52 7.64
C ASP A 10 6.39 -0.24 6.33
N LEU A 11 6.91 0.31 5.23
CA LEU A 11 6.75 -0.24 3.88
C LEU A 11 7.26 -1.69 3.73
N PRO A 12 8.47 -2.04 4.20
CA PRO A 12 8.94 -3.43 4.25
C PRO A 12 7.96 -4.40 4.91
N GLU A 13 7.34 -4.00 6.03
CA GLU A 13 6.38 -4.85 6.75
C GLU A 13 5.14 -5.14 5.89
N VAL A 14 4.59 -4.12 5.23
CA VAL A 14 3.38 -4.29 4.42
C VAL A 14 3.65 -5.13 3.18
N LEU A 15 4.79 -4.93 2.52
CA LEU A 15 5.19 -5.71 1.34
C LEU A 15 5.41 -7.18 1.66
N THR A 16 5.95 -7.48 2.84
CA THR A 16 6.24 -8.86 3.27
C THR A 16 4.98 -9.62 3.70
N ASN A 17 4.06 -8.95 4.40
CA ASN A 17 2.94 -9.61 5.08
C ASN A 17 1.60 -9.51 4.34
N CYS A 18 1.46 -8.59 3.38
CA CYS A 18 0.20 -8.35 2.70
C CYS A 18 0.21 -8.87 1.26
N ASN A 19 -0.97 -9.25 0.76
CA ASN A 19 -1.19 -9.56 -0.65
C ASN A 19 -1.65 -8.33 -1.45
N ARG A 20 -2.18 -7.32 -0.73
CA ARG A 20 -2.74 -6.09 -1.28
C ARG A 20 -2.43 -4.94 -0.33
N VAL A 21 -2.00 -3.82 -0.89
CA VAL A 21 -1.73 -2.59 -0.15
C VAL A 21 -2.68 -1.50 -0.61
N MET A 22 -3.19 -0.75 0.35
CA MET A 22 -4.07 0.40 0.13
C MET A 22 -3.40 1.62 0.74
N VAL A 23 -3.14 2.64 -0.07
CA VAL A 23 -2.55 3.89 0.40
C VAL A 23 -3.68 4.85 0.75
N MET A 24 -3.67 5.37 1.97
CA MET A 24 -4.63 6.38 2.43
C MET A 24 -3.97 7.75 2.55
N ARG A 25 -4.65 8.80 2.09
CA ARG A 25 -4.21 10.19 2.18
C ARG A 25 -5.39 11.10 2.46
N GLN A 26 -5.27 11.96 3.47
CA GLN A 26 -6.33 12.91 3.87
C GLN A 26 -7.71 12.27 4.05
N GLY A 27 -7.76 11.06 4.62
CA GLY A 27 -9.00 10.31 4.83
C GLY A 27 -9.62 9.70 3.56
N ARG A 28 -8.90 9.71 2.43
CA ARG A 28 -9.31 9.09 1.17
C ARG A 28 -8.34 7.98 0.78
N LEU A 29 -8.85 7.01 0.04
CA LEU A 29 -8.02 5.98 -0.60
C LEU A 29 -7.36 6.61 -1.83
N ALA A 30 -6.04 6.64 -1.89
CA ALA A 30 -5.29 7.17 -3.02
C ALA A 30 -5.00 6.08 -4.06
N ALA A 31 -4.56 4.90 -3.61
CA ALA A 31 -4.19 3.80 -4.50
C ALA A 31 -4.50 2.44 -3.86
N THR A 32 -4.74 1.44 -4.70
CA THR A 32 -4.83 0.01 -4.31
C THR A 32 -3.95 -0.81 -5.23
N LEU A 33 -3.02 -1.57 -4.64
CA LEU A 33 -1.98 -2.29 -5.40
C LEU A 33 -1.90 -3.73 -4.91
N SER A 34 -1.54 -4.65 -5.80
CA SER A 34 -1.12 -6.00 -5.44
C SER A 34 0.35 -5.95 -5.02
N THR A 35 0.75 -6.68 -3.98
CA THR A 35 2.17 -6.76 -3.59
C THR A 35 3.01 -7.63 -4.53
N GLN A 36 2.38 -8.42 -5.40
CA GLN A 36 3.08 -9.34 -6.30
C GLN A 36 3.97 -8.63 -7.33
N ASP A 37 3.61 -7.40 -7.71
CA ASP A 37 4.31 -6.60 -8.73
C ASP A 37 4.81 -5.25 -8.15
N LEU A 38 4.94 -5.14 -6.83
CA LEU A 38 5.18 -3.87 -6.15
C LEU A 38 6.57 -3.82 -5.53
N ASP A 39 7.38 -2.89 -6.03
CA ASP A 39 8.67 -2.55 -5.45
C ASP A 39 8.52 -1.51 -4.33
N GLU A 40 9.40 -1.58 -3.33
CA GLU A 40 9.41 -0.67 -2.18
C GLU A 40 9.53 0.80 -2.58
N SER A 41 10.36 1.12 -3.57
CA SER A 41 10.51 2.48 -4.11
C SER A 41 9.20 3.03 -4.67
N THR A 42 8.48 2.21 -5.44
CA THR A 42 7.20 2.60 -6.04
C THR A 42 6.14 2.84 -4.97
N LEU A 43 6.08 1.97 -3.95
CA LEU A 43 5.16 2.16 -2.84
C LEU A 43 5.52 3.38 -1.99
N ALA A 44 6.81 3.65 -1.77
CA ALA A 44 7.29 4.84 -1.09
C ALA A 44 6.89 6.10 -1.86
N ASP A 45 7.07 6.12 -3.18
CA ASP A 45 6.64 7.22 -4.02
C ASP A 45 5.13 7.44 -3.96
N LEU A 46 4.33 6.37 -3.97
CA LEU A 46 2.88 6.48 -3.87
C LEU A 46 2.42 7.00 -2.50
N ALA A 47 3.10 6.60 -1.43
CA ALA A 47 2.85 7.09 -0.08
C ALA A 47 3.17 8.58 0.07
N HIS A 48 4.22 9.08 -0.60
CA HIS A 48 4.67 10.47 -0.51
C HIS A 48 4.02 11.42 -1.54
N GLN A 49 3.90 10.97 -2.79
CA GLN A 49 3.49 11.80 -3.94
C GLN A 49 1.98 11.69 -4.22
N GLY A 50 1.32 10.64 -3.73
CA GLY A 50 -0.10 10.39 -3.94
C GLY A 50 -0.40 10.03 -5.39
N GLY A 51 -0.33 8.74 -5.71
CA GLY A 51 -0.81 8.25 -7.00
C GLY A 51 -2.31 8.41 -7.07
N ASP A 52 -2.78 9.22 -8.03
CA ASP A 52 -4.16 9.18 -8.50
C ASP A 52 -4.30 7.88 -9.32
N ALA A 53 -4.75 6.81 -8.67
CA ALA A 53 -5.22 5.62 -9.38
C ALA A 53 -6.62 5.93 -9.91
N ALA A 54 -6.68 6.44 -11.15
CA ALA A 54 -7.91 6.55 -11.95
C ALA A 54 -8.49 5.17 -12.28
#